data_AF-A0A959J9L4-F1
#
_entry.id   AF-A0A959J9L4-F1
#
_cell.length_a   1.000
_cell.length_b   1.000
_cell.length_c   1.000
_cell.angle_alpha   90.00
_cell.angle_beta   90.00
_cell.angle_gamma   90.00
#
_symmetry.space_group_name_H-M   'P 1'
#
loop_
_entity.id
_entity.type
_entity.pdbx_description
1 polymer ?
#
loop_
_entity_poly.entity_id
_entity_poly.type
_entity_poly.pdbx_seq_one_letter_code
_entity_poly.pdbx_strand_id
1 'polypeptide(L)'
;MKIRLNLPTLGEVFSHDAPLYKIIKIALPAFILISSLTVFAGVRSHISDYLGQYSLWITLPGYTFSYLLFSLSPDVLNAVLVAYFVRSMLKKKFQGTDIVLNLFALGLIIFLTKYSYNMSQFSAGSMSNEMGKEIEEIDLSKINAEYKLEKKEIQTTFNEDKAEVEKLYNEQITLLNQRYENQFIPLREKIKGYEKNRVTNNTSWTDKKIKEQKDKITSLEKDKLTEADHFLKEKQGKIALLQETRDSQITALGSDKKNDRNNAQSLKEKTNQEKAQANDFLKKEFEKIAGVAIFIVLVLASLKEIIHFRNDIDPQPIISELDFQFDWLMEILSYPFVFIQRHSVNRVREWYNNLPDLVEPPKEAEEITDYKASQKIVPLKVVSNSSAEEGDRTFFRQPEKAKISASFRQPFIADENHTKNKRNGAHETIEMREAKRRLKQYKKDLGRHQQKARVQAKKDGYISTRTQNAIDNNLSWVEHFTDILNGGSGTR
;
A
#
# COMPACT_ATOMS: atom_id res chain seq x y z
N MET A 1 -56.63 52.53 11.44
CA MET A 1 -56.31 51.15 11.00
C MET A 1 -55.35 50.55 12.03
N LYS A 2 -55.73 49.50 12.78
CA LYS A 2 -54.86 48.89 13.81
C LYS A 2 -54.12 47.69 13.22
N ILE A 3 -52.84 47.86 12.90
CA ILE A 3 -51.97 46.74 12.49
C ILE A 3 -51.66 45.92 13.75
N ARG A 4 -52.15 44.69 13.82
CA ARG A 4 -51.71 43.72 14.84
C ARG A 4 -50.47 43.01 14.30
N LEU A 5 -49.31 43.41 14.78
CA LEU A 5 -48.10 42.59 14.65
C LEU A 5 -48.21 41.45 15.65
N ASN A 6 -48.52 40.24 15.17
CA ASN A 6 -48.32 39.03 15.96
C ASN A 6 -46.80 38.84 16.07
N LEU A 7 -46.22 39.18 17.22
CA LEU A 7 -44.87 38.69 17.54
C LEU A 7 -44.97 37.17 17.76
N PRO A 8 -44.11 36.35 17.12
CA PRO A 8 -44.08 34.93 17.38
C PRO A 8 -43.68 34.69 18.83
N THR A 9 -44.32 33.73 19.49
CA THR A 9 -43.95 33.36 20.85
C THR A 9 -42.59 32.68 20.84
N LEU A 10 -41.77 32.86 21.90
CA LEU A 10 -40.39 32.34 21.95
C LEU A 10 -40.29 30.84 21.59
N GLY A 11 -41.31 30.05 21.97
CA GLY A 11 -41.35 28.61 21.67
C GLY A 11 -41.46 28.26 20.19
N GLU A 12 -42.15 29.08 19.38
CA GLU A 12 -42.33 28.80 17.94
C GLU A 12 -41.02 28.99 17.16
N VAL A 13 -40.25 30.05 17.46
CA VAL A 13 -38.95 30.32 16.81
C VAL A 13 -37.94 29.22 17.13
N PHE A 14 -37.82 28.83 18.39
CA PHE A 14 -36.95 27.72 18.81
C PHE A 14 -37.35 26.37 18.21
N SER A 15 -38.64 26.11 17.99
CA SER A 15 -39.12 24.83 17.43
C SER A 15 -38.67 24.59 15.98
N HIS A 16 -38.58 25.65 15.18
CA HIS A 16 -38.11 25.58 13.79
C HIS A 16 -36.58 25.48 13.72
N ASP A 17 -35.88 26.14 14.66
CA ASP A 17 -34.41 26.23 14.66
C ASP A 17 -33.72 25.02 15.32
N ALA A 18 -34.35 24.38 16.32
CA ALA A 18 -33.81 23.23 17.02
C ALA A 18 -33.31 22.06 16.13
N PRO A 19 -34.07 21.58 15.11
CA PRO A 19 -33.57 20.52 14.23
C PRO A 19 -32.36 20.98 13.39
N LEU A 20 -32.38 22.22 12.89
CA LEU A 20 -31.32 22.77 12.05
C LEU A 20 -30.03 23.02 12.86
N TYR A 21 -30.16 23.49 14.11
CA TYR A 21 -29.05 23.63 15.05
C TYR A 21 -28.44 22.27 15.45
N LYS A 22 -29.26 21.23 15.62
CA LYS A 22 -28.78 19.85 15.86
C LYS A 22 -27.98 19.32 14.67
N ILE A 23 -28.41 19.61 13.44
CA ILE A 23 -27.66 19.27 12.22
C ILE A 23 -26.34 20.03 12.17
N ILE A 24 -26.33 21.36 12.37
CA ILE A 24 -25.10 22.18 12.37
C ILE A 24 -24.09 21.68 13.41
N LYS A 25 -24.54 21.33 14.63
CA LYS A 25 -23.67 20.79 15.69
C LYS A 25 -22.92 19.51 15.31
N ILE A 26 -23.47 18.70 14.40
CA ILE A 26 -22.86 17.45 13.92
C ILE A 26 -22.08 17.70 12.62
N ALA A 27 -22.66 18.48 11.70
CA ALA A 27 -22.08 18.77 10.40
C ALA A 27 -20.80 19.61 10.50
N LEU A 28 -20.78 20.66 11.33
CA LEU A 28 -19.61 21.55 11.46
C LEU A 28 -18.32 20.79 11.85
N PRO A 29 -18.27 19.99 12.93
CA PRO A 29 -17.06 19.21 13.25
C PRO A 29 -16.78 18.11 12.21
N ALA A 30 -17.81 17.53 11.57
CA ALA A 30 -17.59 16.54 10.51
C ALA A 30 -16.91 17.15 9.27
N PHE A 31 -17.35 18.33 8.82
CA PHE A 31 -16.72 19.03 7.69
C PHE A 31 -15.33 19.57 8.03
N ILE A 32 -15.09 20.01 9.28
CA ILE A 32 -13.74 20.35 9.76
C ILE A 32 -12.83 19.12 9.68
N LEU A 33 -13.26 17.94 10.16
CA LEU A 33 -12.47 16.71 10.09
C LEU A 33 -12.22 16.23 8.65
N ILE A 34 -13.20 16.37 7.75
CA ILE A 34 -13.03 16.04 6.32
C ILE A 34 -11.99 16.97 5.69
N SER A 35 -12.11 18.29 5.92
CA SER A 35 -11.17 19.29 5.43
C SER A 35 -9.75 19.03 5.96
N SER A 36 -9.58 18.90 7.28
CA SER A 36 -8.27 18.67 7.90
C SER A 36 -7.63 17.35 7.46
N LEU A 37 -8.39 16.27 7.26
CA LEU A 37 -7.86 15.01 6.71
C LEU A 37 -7.38 15.16 5.26
N THR A 38 -8.08 15.94 4.43
CA THR A 38 -7.62 16.18 3.05
C THR A 38 -6.36 17.04 2.98
N VAL A 39 -6.21 18.05 3.85
CA VAL A 39 -4.98 18.83 3.99
C VAL A 39 -3.83 17.96 4.51
N PHE A 40 -4.12 17.10 5.48
CA PHE A 40 -3.13 16.26 6.14
C PHE A 40 -2.40 15.28 5.21
N ALA A 41 -3.08 14.71 4.21
CA ALA A 41 -2.41 13.82 3.26
C ALA A 41 -1.26 14.54 2.50
N GLY A 42 -1.39 15.84 2.22
CA GLY A 42 -0.32 16.65 1.64
C GLY A 42 0.79 16.97 2.63
N VAL A 43 0.42 17.41 3.85
CA VAL A 43 1.38 17.67 4.94
C VAL A 43 2.20 16.41 5.25
N ARG A 44 1.56 15.25 5.30
CA ARG A 44 2.17 13.94 5.48
C ARG A 44 3.22 13.66 4.41
N SER A 45 2.92 13.89 3.13
CA SER A 45 3.85 13.60 2.03
C SER A 45 5.14 14.44 2.05
N HIS A 46 5.07 15.69 2.53
CA HIS A 46 6.27 16.48 2.77
C HIS A 46 7.08 15.99 3.98
N ILE A 47 6.38 15.54 5.02
CA ILE A 47 6.98 15.15 6.29
C ILE A 47 7.51 13.71 6.24
N SER A 48 7.00 12.84 5.36
CA SER A 48 7.47 11.46 5.20
C SER A 48 8.91 11.36 4.75
N ASP A 49 9.40 12.29 3.94
CA ASP A 49 10.79 12.32 3.47
C ASP A 49 11.78 12.51 4.64
N TYR A 50 11.36 13.23 5.68
CA TYR A 50 12.14 13.49 6.89
C TYR A 50 11.88 12.44 7.99
N LEU A 51 10.61 12.12 8.28
CA LEU A 51 10.23 11.20 9.37
C LEU A 51 10.28 9.71 9.00
N GLY A 52 10.34 9.37 7.72
CA GLY A 52 10.37 7.98 7.23
C GLY A 52 11.67 7.24 7.53
N GLN A 53 12.76 7.97 7.81
CA GLN A 53 14.07 7.40 8.18
C GLN A 53 14.16 7.00 9.66
N TYR A 54 13.21 7.45 10.49
CA TYR A 54 13.21 7.22 11.93
C TYR A 54 12.34 6.02 12.33
N SER A 55 12.50 5.56 13.58
CA SER A 55 11.66 4.48 14.10
C SER A 55 10.21 4.92 14.27
N LEU A 56 9.27 3.96 14.17
CA LEU A 56 7.82 4.19 14.23
C LEU A 56 7.38 5.00 15.47
N TRP A 57 8.09 4.88 16.59
CA TRP A 57 7.86 5.62 17.84
C TRP A 57 8.16 7.13 17.75
N ILE A 58 8.95 7.57 16.76
CA ILE A 58 9.24 8.98 16.47
C ILE A 58 8.34 9.46 15.32
N THR A 59 8.19 8.64 14.29
CA THR A 59 7.38 8.92 13.10
C THR A 59 5.90 9.12 13.44
N LEU A 60 5.32 8.29 14.31
CA LEU A 60 3.90 8.37 14.66
C LEU A 60 3.55 9.66 15.45
N PRO A 61 4.25 10.05 16.53
CA PRO A 61 4.04 11.35 17.17
C PRO A 61 4.29 12.55 16.25
N GLY A 62 5.28 12.48 15.36
CA GLY A 62 5.52 13.56 14.40
C GLY A 62 4.37 13.74 13.40
N TYR A 63 3.75 12.66 12.94
CA TYR A 63 2.54 12.71 12.12
C TYR A 63 1.31 13.22 12.89
N THR A 64 1.12 12.85 14.16
CA THR A 64 -0.01 13.39 14.94
C THR A 64 0.17 14.86 15.28
N PHE A 65 1.39 15.29 15.61
CA PHE A 65 1.70 16.71 15.84
C PHE A 65 1.48 17.56 14.58
N SER A 66 1.95 17.09 13.42
CA SER A 66 1.77 17.82 12.16
C SER A 66 0.33 17.84 11.67
N TYR A 67 -0.45 16.77 11.91
CA TYR A 67 -1.91 16.79 11.69
C TYR A 67 -2.57 17.93 12.47
N LEU A 68 -2.29 17.99 13.78
CA LEU A 68 -2.93 18.96 14.66
C LEU A 68 -2.51 20.39 14.31
N LEU A 69 -1.21 20.66 14.17
CA LEU A 69 -0.70 22.02 13.99
C LEU A 69 -0.95 22.58 12.58
N PHE A 70 -0.73 21.77 11.53
CA PHE A 70 -0.75 22.26 10.13
C PHE A 70 -2.03 21.92 9.35
N SER A 71 -2.93 21.09 9.90
CA SER A 71 -4.16 20.67 9.21
C SER A 71 -5.43 20.96 10.02
N LEU A 72 -5.50 20.53 11.29
CA LEU A 72 -6.71 20.72 12.12
C LEU A 72 -6.83 22.15 12.67
N SER A 73 -5.75 22.69 13.26
CA SER A 73 -5.75 24.02 13.86
C SER A 73 -6.13 25.15 12.88
N PRO A 74 -5.66 25.17 11.61
CA PRO A 74 -6.10 26.14 10.61
C PRO A 74 -7.63 26.14 10.40
N ASP A 75 -8.24 24.98 10.19
CA ASP A 75 -9.67 24.89 9.88
C ASP A 75 -10.56 25.20 11.11
N VAL A 76 -10.13 24.79 12.32
CA VAL A 76 -10.79 25.16 13.58
C VAL A 76 -10.69 26.67 13.82
N LEU A 77 -9.50 27.26 13.67
CA LEU A 77 -9.27 28.69 13.87
C LEU A 77 -10.09 29.52 12.86
N ASN A 78 -10.17 29.07 11.60
CA ASN A 78 -10.98 29.71 10.58
C ASN A 78 -12.47 29.71 10.95
N ALA A 79 -13.00 28.58 11.45
CA ALA A 79 -14.39 28.50 11.93
C ALA A 79 -14.67 29.43 13.13
N VAL A 80 -13.73 29.55 14.08
CA VAL A 80 -13.84 30.46 15.23
C VAL A 80 -13.81 31.93 14.79
N LEU A 81 -12.92 32.28 13.87
CA LEU A 81 -12.80 33.65 13.37
C LEU A 81 -14.02 34.08 12.54
N VAL A 82 -14.57 33.20 11.71
CA VAL A 82 -15.86 33.45 11.02
C VAL A 82 -16.98 33.68 12.04
N ALA A 83 -17.07 32.84 13.07
CA ALA A 83 -18.08 33.01 14.10
C ALA A 83 -17.92 34.37 14.83
N TYR A 84 -16.69 34.73 15.21
CA TYR A 84 -16.40 36.04 15.79
C TYR A 84 -16.81 37.19 14.86
N PHE A 85 -16.40 37.15 13.59
CA PHE A 85 -16.69 38.18 12.59
C PHE A 85 -18.20 38.35 12.36
N VAL A 86 -18.92 37.25 12.15
CA VAL A 86 -20.38 37.26 11.94
C VAL A 86 -21.10 37.80 13.18
N ARG A 87 -20.71 37.37 14.39
CA ARG A 87 -21.28 37.88 15.64
C ARG A 87 -21.02 39.38 15.82
N SER A 88 -19.83 39.85 15.46
CA SER A 88 -19.45 41.27 15.51
C SER A 88 -20.30 42.13 14.55
N MET A 89 -20.52 41.62 13.32
CA MET A 89 -21.41 42.24 12.33
C MET A 89 -22.87 42.29 12.81
N LEU A 90 -23.41 41.17 13.33
CA LEU A 90 -24.79 41.09 13.85
C LEU A 90 -25.03 42.04 15.03
N LYS A 91 -24.07 42.13 15.95
CA LYS A 91 -24.12 43.05 17.10
C LYS A 91 -23.75 44.50 16.77
N LYS A 92 -23.49 44.82 15.50
CA LYS A 92 -23.10 46.17 15.02
C LYS A 92 -21.89 46.77 15.75
N LYS A 93 -20.93 45.93 16.14
CA LYS A 93 -19.70 46.33 16.84
C LYS A 93 -18.69 46.95 15.87
N PHE A 94 -18.94 48.20 15.51
CA PHE A 94 -18.17 48.97 14.52
C PHE A 94 -17.62 50.28 15.09
N GLN A 95 -17.10 50.27 16.32
CA GLN A 95 -16.51 51.44 16.95
C GLN A 95 -15.15 51.10 17.59
N GLY A 96 -14.20 52.03 17.48
CA GLY A 96 -12.87 51.91 18.09
C GLY A 96 -12.10 50.66 17.63
N THR A 97 -11.57 49.92 18.61
CA THR A 97 -10.72 48.74 18.41
C THR A 97 -11.41 47.59 17.69
N ASP A 98 -12.74 47.47 17.78
CA ASP A 98 -13.50 46.37 17.18
C ASP A 98 -13.38 46.39 15.64
N ILE A 99 -13.23 47.56 15.01
CA ILE A 99 -13.01 47.68 13.55
C ILE A 99 -11.68 47.03 13.16
N VAL A 100 -10.61 47.30 13.89
CA VAL A 100 -9.27 46.76 13.61
C VAL A 100 -9.25 45.25 13.80
N LEU A 101 -9.88 44.75 14.86
CA LEU A 101 -9.97 43.32 15.15
C LEU A 101 -10.84 42.57 14.12
N ASN A 102 -11.93 43.17 13.65
CA ASN A 102 -12.76 42.63 12.56
C ASN A 102 -12.00 42.57 11.22
N LEU A 103 -11.23 43.61 10.88
CA LEU A 103 -10.40 43.62 9.66
C LEU A 103 -9.26 42.60 9.72
N PHE A 104 -8.61 42.46 10.88
CA PHE A 104 -7.60 41.44 11.12
C PHE A 104 -8.19 40.03 11.00
N ALA A 105 -9.33 39.76 11.64
CA ALA A 105 -10.04 38.49 11.55
C ALA A 105 -10.41 38.16 10.09
N LEU A 106 -10.95 39.12 9.33
CA LEU A 106 -11.29 38.94 7.92
C LEU A 106 -10.06 38.64 7.04
N GLY A 107 -8.96 39.36 7.25
CA GLY A 107 -7.69 39.07 6.57
C GLY A 107 -7.16 37.67 6.87
N LEU A 108 -7.27 37.23 8.12
CA LEU A 108 -6.79 35.92 8.57
C LEU A 108 -7.71 34.77 8.10
N ILE A 109 -9.03 34.99 8.02
CA ILE A 109 -10.00 34.06 7.38
C ILE A 109 -9.64 33.84 5.90
N ILE A 110 -9.35 34.91 5.15
CA ILE A 110 -8.95 34.82 3.73
C ILE A 110 -7.63 34.05 3.60
N PHE A 111 -6.65 34.34 4.46
CA PHE A 111 -5.37 33.65 4.48
C PHE A 111 -5.50 32.15 4.77
N LEU A 112 -6.20 31.76 5.85
CA LEU A 112 -6.40 30.37 6.23
C LEU A 112 -7.20 29.60 5.17
N THR A 113 -8.26 30.19 4.61
CA THR A 113 -9.05 29.56 3.54
C THR A 113 -8.20 29.32 2.30
N LYS A 114 -7.34 30.27 1.91
CA LYS A 114 -6.39 30.11 0.81
C LYS A 114 -5.30 29.07 1.11
N TYR A 115 -4.82 28.99 2.36
CA TYR A 115 -3.88 27.97 2.81
C TYR A 115 -4.48 26.56 2.68
N SER A 116 -5.66 26.30 3.28
CA SER A 116 -6.31 24.99 3.22
C SER A 116 -6.65 24.59 1.77
N TYR A 117 -7.06 25.54 0.93
CA TYR A 117 -7.27 25.29 -0.51
C TYR A 117 -5.99 24.90 -1.24
N ASN A 118 -4.92 25.70 -1.14
CA ASN A 118 -3.64 25.41 -1.79
C ASN A 118 -3.02 24.10 -1.30
N MET A 119 -3.09 23.83 0.01
CA MET A 119 -2.52 22.63 0.60
C MET A 119 -3.32 21.37 0.23
N SER A 120 -4.62 21.50 -0.05
CA SER A 120 -5.39 20.46 -0.72
C SER A 120 -4.93 20.20 -2.16
N GLN A 121 -4.69 21.23 -2.98
CA GLN A 121 -4.17 21.04 -4.35
C GLN A 121 -2.83 20.28 -4.34
N PHE A 122 -1.97 20.59 -3.37
CA PHE A 122 -0.72 19.88 -3.15
C PHE A 122 -0.94 18.42 -2.71
N SER A 123 -1.76 18.21 -1.68
CA SER A 123 -2.17 16.90 -1.18
C SER A 123 -2.72 15.97 -2.27
N ALA A 124 -3.56 16.54 -3.13
CA ALA A 124 -4.17 15.88 -4.27
C ALA A 124 -3.12 15.37 -5.27
N GLY A 125 -2.02 16.11 -5.48
CA GLY A 125 -0.88 15.69 -6.29
C GLY A 125 0.01 14.63 -5.62
N SER A 126 0.34 14.80 -4.34
CA SER A 126 1.18 13.84 -3.62
C SER A 126 0.51 12.49 -3.41
N MET A 127 -0.73 12.47 -2.91
CA MET A 127 -1.45 11.22 -2.67
C MET A 127 -1.78 10.51 -3.99
N SER A 128 -1.95 11.27 -5.08
CA SER A 128 -2.02 10.73 -6.43
C SER A 128 -0.70 10.03 -6.85
N ASN A 129 0.46 10.61 -6.56
CA ASN A 129 1.75 9.99 -6.85
C ASN A 129 2.01 8.73 -6.01
N GLU A 130 1.60 8.72 -4.73
CA GLU A 130 1.65 7.54 -3.85
C GLU A 130 0.67 6.43 -4.26
N MET A 131 -0.57 6.78 -4.63
CA MET A 131 -1.59 5.80 -5.05
C MET A 131 -1.36 5.23 -6.45
N GLY A 132 -0.76 6.02 -7.34
CA GLY A 132 -0.32 5.54 -8.63
C GLY A 132 0.84 4.57 -8.41
N LYS A 133 0.57 3.26 -8.54
CA LYS A 133 1.54 2.17 -8.34
C LYS A 133 2.95 2.53 -8.82
N GLU A 134 3.95 2.12 -8.05
CA GLU A 134 5.29 1.95 -8.61
C GLU A 134 5.15 1.05 -9.84
N ILE A 135 5.59 1.57 -10.98
CA ILE A 135 5.63 0.80 -12.20
C ILE A 135 6.81 -0.13 -12.02
N GLU A 136 6.55 -1.44 -11.91
CA GLU A 136 7.62 -2.45 -11.98
C GLU A 136 8.47 -2.12 -13.19
N GLU A 137 9.72 -1.72 -12.95
CA GLU A 137 10.56 -1.23 -14.03
C GLU A 137 10.81 -2.41 -14.97
N ILE A 138 10.25 -2.31 -16.19
CA ILE A 138 10.30 -3.40 -17.16
C ILE A 138 11.77 -3.68 -17.44
N ASP A 139 12.21 -4.83 -16.95
CA ASP A 139 13.62 -5.16 -16.82
C ASP A 139 14.22 -5.50 -18.19
N LEU A 140 14.67 -4.45 -18.89
CA LEU A 140 15.38 -4.53 -20.15
C LEU A 140 16.71 -5.30 -20.03
N SER A 141 17.21 -5.61 -18.83
CA SER A 141 18.43 -6.42 -18.68
C SER A 141 18.18 -7.87 -19.07
N LYS A 142 16.98 -8.42 -18.80
CA LYS A 142 16.58 -9.79 -19.18
C LYS A 142 16.63 -10.00 -20.70
N ILE A 143 15.97 -9.13 -21.47
CA ILE A 143 15.98 -9.14 -22.94
C ILE A 143 17.42 -9.05 -23.48
N ASN A 144 18.30 -8.30 -22.81
CA ASN A 144 19.72 -8.21 -23.19
C ASN A 144 20.56 -9.44 -22.79
N ALA A 145 20.18 -10.16 -21.74
CA ALA A 145 20.83 -11.39 -21.30
C ALA A 145 20.44 -12.58 -22.18
N GLU A 146 19.15 -12.72 -22.48
CA GLU A 146 18.57 -13.74 -23.36
C GLU A 146 19.16 -13.65 -24.77
N TYR A 147 19.15 -12.46 -25.38
CA TYR A 147 19.85 -12.20 -26.65
C TYR A 147 21.35 -12.60 -26.65
N LYS A 148 22.05 -12.39 -25.53
CA LYS A 148 23.47 -12.76 -25.42
C LYS A 148 23.66 -14.27 -25.31
N LEU A 149 22.71 -14.97 -24.68
CA LEU A 149 22.71 -16.43 -24.55
C LEU A 149 22.46 -17.07 -25.92
N GLU A 150 21.34 -16.75 -26.56
CA GLU A 150 20.97 -17.32 -27.87
C GLU A 150 22.00 -16.99 -28.96
N LYS A 151 22.54 -15.77 -28.99
CA LYS A 151 23.63 -15.43 -29.91
C LYS A 151 24.90 -16.25 -29.67
N LYS A 152 25.19 -16.61 -28.42
CA LYS A 152 26.32 -17.49 -28.06
C LYS A 152 26.03 -18.93 -28.50
N GLU A 153 24.80 -19.40 -28.38
CA GLU A 153 24.39 -20.74 -28.84
C GLU A 153 24.52 -20.85 -30.36
N ILE A 154 23.94 -19.92 -31.13
CA ILE A 154 24.11 -19.85 -32.61
C ILE A 154 25.60 -19.85 -33.01
N GLN A 155 26.43 -19.09 -32.31
CA GLN A 155 27.87 -19.04 -32.57
C GLN A 155 28.60 -20.34 -32.19
N THR A 156 28.10 -21.09 -31.20
CA THR A 156 28.66 -22.37 -30.76
C THR A 156 28.31 -23.46 -31.77
N THR A 157 27.05 -23.59 -32.16
CA THR A 157 26.59 -24.52 -33.21
C THR A 157 27.33 -24.29 -34.52
N PHE A 158 27.46 -23.03 -34.98
CA PHE A 158 28.26 -22.71 -36.16
C PHE A 158 29.72 -23.19 -36.06
N ASN A 159 30.35 -23.07 -34.89
CA ASN A 159 31.73 -23.52 -34.70
C ASN A 159 31.85 -25.05 -34.69
N GLU A 160 30.86 -25.75 -34.13
CA GLU A 160 30.78 -27.21 -34.08
C GLU A 160 30.55 -27.79 -35.50
N ASP A 161 29.53 -27.31 -36.21
CA ASP A 161 29.22 -27.70 -37.60
C ASP A 161 30.41 -27.42 -38.53
N LYS A 162 31.07 -26.26 -38.37
CA LYS A 162 32.28 -25.92 -39.14
C LYS A 162 33.41 -26.89 -38.85
N ALA A 163 33.64 -27.25 -37.59
CA ALA A 163 34.70 -28.19 -37.21
C ALA A 163 34.42 -29.61 -37.76
N GLU A 164 33.16 -30.05 -37.77
CA GLU A 164 32.77 -31.32 -38.39
C GLU A 164 33.00 -31.30 -39.91
N VAL A 165 32.54 -30.26 -40.61
CA VAL A 165 32.81 -30.08 -42.05
C VAL A 165 34.32 -30.04 -42.33
N GLU A 166 35.10 -29.29 -41.55
CA GLU A 166 36.55 -29.24 -41.71
C GLU A 166 37.20 -30.61 -41.52
N LYS A 167 36.77 -31.38 -40.52
CA LYS A 167 37.24 -32.75 -40.28
C LYS A 167 36.92 -33.69 -41.44
N LEU A 168 35.66 -33.75 -41.89
CA LEU A 168 35.21 -34.67 -42.95
C LEU A 168 36.00 -34.47 -44.26
N TYR A 169 36.18 -33.23 -44.72
CA TYR A 169 36.96 -32.98 -45.94
C TYR A 169 38.46 -33.19 -45.75
N ASN A 170 39.02 -32.92 -44.56
CA ASN A 170 40.42 -33.23 -44.27
C ASN A 170 40.68 -34.75 -44.29
N GLU A 171 39.74 -35.56 -43.80
CA GLU A 171 39.77 -37.02 -43.88
C GLU A 171 39.68 -37.50 -45.34
N GLN A 172 38.76 -36.95 -46.15
CA GLN A 172 38.66 -37.25 -47.58
C GLN A 172 39.95 -36.91 -48.35
N ILE A 173 40.55 -35.74 -48.11
CA ILE A 173 41.83 -35.34 -48.71
C ILE A 173 42.97 -36.26 -48.24
N THR A 174 42.94 -36.74 -46.99
CA THR A 174 43.93 -37.70 -46.48
C THR A 174 43.81 -39.06 -47.17
N LEU A 175 42.60 -39.58 -47.34
CA LEU A 175 42.32 -40.81 -48.08
C LEU A 175 42.69 -40.68 -49.56
N LEU A 176 42.40 -39.53 -50.19
CA LEU A 176 42.82 -39.21 -51.55
C LEU A 176 44.35 -39.25 -51.69
N ASN A 177 45.08 -38.62 -50.77
CA ASN A 177 46.53 -38.64 -50.72
C ASN A 177 47.09 -40.07 -50.62
N GLN A 178 46.54 -40.90 -49.73
CA GLN A 178 46.91 -42.31 -49.59
C GLN A 178 46.61 -43.12 -50.86
N ARG A 179 45.43 -42.92 -51.47
CA ARG A 179 45.02 -43.60 -52.71
C ARG A 179 46.00 -43.35 -53.85
N TYR A 180 46.44 -42.11 -54.04
CA TYR A 180 47.42 -41.75 -55.06
C TYR A 180 48.85 -42.20 -54.72
N GLU A 181 49.27 -42.11 -53.45
CA GLU A 181 50.62 -42.58 -53.06
C GLU A 181 50.77 -44.10 -53.29
N ASN A 182 49.72 -44.89 -53.01
CA ASN A 182 49.66 -46.32 -53.34
C ASN A 182 49.78 -46.60 -54.86
N GLN A 183 49.42 -45.64 -55.73
CA GLN A 183 49.62 -45.75 -57.18
C GLN A 183 51.01 -45.26 -57.61
N PHE A 184 51.58 -44.27 -56.92
CA PHE A 184 52.92 -43.75 -57.21
C PHE A 184 54.03 -44.74 -56.82
N ILE A 185 53.91 -45.45 -55.69
CA ILE A 185 54.90 -46.45 -55.22
C ILE A 185 55.32 -47.44 -56.33
N PRO A 186 54.43 -48.23 -56.94
CA PRO A 186 54.82 -49.21 -57.96
C PRO A 186 55.35 -48.59 -59.26
N LEU A 187 55.02 -47.33 -59.56
CA LEU A 187 55.60 -46.60 -60.69
C LEU A 187 57.04 -46.15 -60.38
N ARG A 188 57.29 -45.62 -59.17
CA ARG A 188 58.63 -45.24 -58.69
C ARG A 188 59.54 -46.47 -58.55
N GLU A 189 59.01 -47.62 -58.13
CA GLU A 189 59.76 -48.88 -58.08
C GLU A 189 60.15 -49.39 -59.48
N LYS A 190 59.25 -49.30 -60.47
CA LYS A 190 59.59 -49.62 -61.88
C LYS A 190 60.70 -48.74 -62.42
N ILE A 191 60.69 -47.43 -62.12
CA ILE A 191 61.76 -46.50 -62.49
C ILE A 191 63.10 -46.96 -61.89
N LYS A 192 63.15 -47.20 -60.56
CA LYS A 192 64.35 -47.73 -59.89
C LYS A 192 64.84 -49.06 -60.50
N GLY A 193 63.91 -49.94 -60.89
CA GLY A 193 64.22 -51.21 -61.56
C GLY A 193 64.86 -51.02 -62.94
N TYR A 194 64.36 -50.07 -63.75
CA TYR A 194 64.97 -49.74 -65.04
C TYR A 194 66.35 -49.07 -64.88
N GLU A 195 66.51 -48.19 -63.89
CA GLU A 195 67.79 -47.56 -63.58
C GLU A 195 68.85 -48.58 -63.13
N LYS A 196 68.48 -49.54 -62.27
CA LYS A 196 69.37 -50.62 -61.81
C LYS A 196 69.83 -51.55 -62.93
N ASN A 197 69.01 -51.74 -63.96
CA ASN A 197 69.27 -52.65 -65.09
C ASN A 197 69.84 -51.92 -66.33
N ARG A 198 70.32 -50.67 -66.17
CA ARG A 198 70.88 -49.87 -67.25
C ARG A 198 72.34 -50.26 -67.53
N VAL A 199 72.63 -50.58 -68.78
CA VAL A 199 73.96 -50.91 -69.30
C VAL A 199 74.23 -50.10 -70.57
N THR A 200 75.49 -49.95 -70.95
CA THR A 200 75.94 -49.10 -72.07
C THR A 200 75.17 -49.32 -73.37
N ASN A 201 74.71 -50.57 -73.59
CA ASN A 201 74.10 -51.04 -74.82
C ASN A 201 72.56 -50.84 -74.86
N ASN A 202 71.89 -50.53 -73.73
CA ASN A 202 70.43 -50.46 -73.61
C ASN A 202 69.87 -49.08 -73.17
N THR A 203 70.72 -48.06 -73.16
CA THR A 203 70.43 -46.70 -72.64
C THR A 203 69.19 -46.06 -73.28
N SER A 204 69.11 -46.00 -74.62
CA SER A 204 67.96 -45.41 -75.32
C SER A 204 66.62 -46.06 -74.98
N TRP A 205 66.60 -47.39 -74.82
CA TRP A 205 65.39 -48.14 -74.45
C TRP A 205 65.01 -47.92 -72.97
N THR A 206 65.98 -47.93 -72.07
CA THR A 206 65.74 -47.68 -70.63
C THR A 206 65.24 -46.26 -70.41
N ASP A 207 65.82 -45.26 -71.07
CA ASP A 207 65.40 -43.85 -70.97
C ASP A 207 63.96 -43.65 -71.47
N LYS A 208 63.59 -44.31 -72.58
CA LYS A 208 62.19 -44.32 -73.06
C LYS A 208 61.24 -44.93 -72.02
N LYS A 209 61.61 -46.04 -71.38
CA LYS A 209 60.75 -46.71 -70.38
C LYS A 209 60.63 -45.93 -69.07
N ILE A 210 61.69 -45.26 -68.65
CA ILE A 210 61.68 -44.32 -67.51
C ILE A 210 60.77 -43.12 -67.84
N LYS A 211 60.88 -42.54 -69.05
CA LYS A 211 60.01 -41.45 -69.49
C LYS A 211 58.53 -41.87 -69.48
N GLU A 212 58.20 -43.03 -70.05
CA GLU A 212 56.83 -43.58 -70.03
C GLU A 212 56.24 -43.74 -68.61
N GLN A 213 57.06 -44.00 -67.58
CA GLN A 213 56.56 -44.03 -66.19
C GLN A 213 56.48 -42.63 -65.57
N LYS A 214 57.42 -41.73 -65.88
CA LYS A 214 57.38 -40.33 -65.42
C LYS A 214 56.15 -39.59 -65.95
N ASP A 215 55.86 -39.74 -67.24
CA ASP A 215 54.68 -39.14 -67.89
C ASP A 215 53.37 -39.60 -67.20
N LYS A 216 53.29 -40.86 -66.74
CA LYS A 216 52.17 -41.40 -65.95
C LYS A 216 52.10 -40.87 -64.52
N ILE A 217 53.25 -40.64 -63.87
CA ILE A 217 53.27 -39.99 -62.56
C ILE A 217 52.73 -38.56 -62.70
N THR A 218 53.18 -37.80 -63.71
CA THR A 218 52.70 -36.44 -63.97
C THR A 218 51.21 -36.37 -64.31
N SER A 219 50.65 -37.35 -65.05
CA SER A 219 49.19 -37.40 -65.27
C SER A 219 48.44 -37.66 -63.96
N LEU A 220 48.88 -38.63 -63.15
CA LEU A 220 48.26 -38.93 -61.86
C LEU A 220 48.40 -37.78 -60.84
N GLU A 221 49.49 -37.02 -60.88
CA GLU A 221 49.66 -35.79 -60.08
C GLU A 221 48.65 -34.71 -60.49
N LYS A 222 48.39 -34.55 -61.79
CA LYS A 222 47.37 -33.61 -62.29
C LYS A 222 45.95 -34.04 -61.89
N ASP A 223 45.64 -35.34 -62.00
CA ASP A 223 44.34 -35.88 -61.60
C ASP A 223 44.12 -35.70 -60.09
N LYS A 224 45.14 -36.00 -59.28
CA LYS A 224 45.16 -35.78 -57.82
C LYS A 224 44.88 -34.33 -57.46
N LEU A 225 45.54 -33.37 -58.12
CA LEU A 225 45.32 -31.94 -57.89
C LEU A 225 43.88 -31.54 -58.25
N THR A 226 43.36 -32.03 -59.37
CA THR A 226 42.00 -31.72 -59.84
C THR A 226 40.93 -32.23 -58.86
N GLU A 227 41.10 -33.44 -58.32
CA GLU A 227 40.18 -34.03 -57.34
C GLU A 227 40.33 -33.39 -55.94
N ALA A 228 41.55 -33.00 -55.54
CA ALA A 228 41.78 -32.22 -54.32
C ALA A 228 41.12 -30.83 -54.38
N ASP A 229 41.25 -30.12 -55.51
CA ASP A 229 40.60 -28.84 -55.76
C ASP A 229 39.07 -28.94 -55.71
N HIS A 230 38.50 -30.06 -56.16
CA HIS A 230 37.06 -30.34 -56.02
C HIS A 230 36.65 -30.38 -54.55
N PHE A 231 37.31 -31.20 -53.72
CA PHE A 231 37.02 -31.28 -52.28
C PHE A 231 37.22 -29.95 -51.56
N LEU A 232 38.25 -29.18 -51.93
CA LEU A 232 38.50 -27.85 -51.34
C LEU A 232 37.39 -26.85 -51.68
N LYS A 233 36.90 -26.83 -52.93
CA LYS A 233 35.75 -25.99 -53.33
C LYS A 233 34.46 -26.40 -52.63
N GLU A 234 34.19 -27.70 -52.54
CA GLU A 234 32.98 -28.22 -51.86
C GLU A 234 33.00 -27.88 -50.36
N LYS A 235 34.15 -28.05 -49.70
CA LYS A 235 34.41 -27.61 -48.31
C LYS A 235 34.14 -26.11 -48.14
N GLN A 236 34.69 -25.26 -49.01
CA GLN A 236 34.48 -23.82 -48.96
C GLN A 236 33.01 -23.45 -49.16
N GLY A 237 32.32 -24.09 -50.11
CA GLY A 237 30.88 -23.88 -50.35
C GLY A 237 30.03 -24.22 -49.13
N LYS A 238 30.28 -25.35 -48.46
CA LYS A 238 29.55 -25.71 -47.23
C LYS A 238 29.84 -24.76 -46.07
N ILE A 239 31.09 -24.34 -45.89
CA ILE A 239 31.45 -23.34 -44.85
C ILE A 239 30.78 -21.99 -45.13
N ALA A 240 30.68 -21.57 -46.39
CA ALA A 240 29.97 -20.34 -46.77
C ALA A 240 28.47 -20.41 -46.47
N LEU A 241 27.80 -21.54 -46.77
CA LEU A 241 26.39 -21.75 -46.43
C LEU A 241 26.13 -21.75 -44.91
N LEU A 242 27.04 -22.32 -44.11
CA LEU A 242 26.98 -22.23 -42.65
C LEU A 242 27.15 -20.78 -42.15
N GLN A 243 28.02 -19.99 -42.77
CA GLN A 243 28.20 -18.56 -42.44
C GLN A 243 26.94 -17.75 -42.78
N GLU A 244 26.36 -17.94 -43.95
CA GLU A 244 25.11 -17.29 -44.37
C GLU A 244 23.94 -17.65 -43.45
N THR A 245 23.82 -18.93 -43.06
CA THR A 245 22.81 -19.40 -42.11
C THR A 245 22.96 -18.73 -40.75
N ARG A 246 24.18 -18.69 -40.20
CA ARG A 246 24.51 -18.01 -38.93
C ARG A 246 24.15 -16.52 -39.00
N ASP A 247 24.52 -15.83 -40.08
CA ASP A 247 24.31 -14.38 -40.20
C ASP A 247 22.84 -14.03 -40.39
N SER A 248 22.07 -14.88 -41.08
CA SER A 248 20.61 -14.81 -41.15
C SER A 248 19.97 -14.97 -39.75
N GLN A 249 20.36 -16.00 -39.00
CA GLN A 249 19.87 -16.24 -37.63
C GLN A 249 20.20 -15.07 -36.68
N ILE A 250 21.43 -14.56 -36.70
CA ILE A 250 21.84 -13.39 -35.89
C ILE A 250 21.06 -12.12 -36.27
N THR A 251 20.69 -11.97 -37.55
CA THR A 251 19.90 -10.83 -38.03
C THR A 251 18.42 -10.92 -37.62
N ALA A 252 17.84 -12.12 -37.68
CA ALA A 252 16.50 -12.40 -37.15
C ALA A 252 16.43 -12.11 -35.65
N LEU A 253 17.33 -12.71 -34.87
CA LEU A 253 17.46 -12.50 -33.42
C LEU A 253 17.70 -11.01 -33.04
N GLY A 254 18.45 -10.28 -33.87
CA GLY A 254 18.63 -8.83 -33.70
C GLY A 254 17.34 -8.02 -33.94
N SER A 255 16.45 -8.51 -34.79
CA SER A 255 15.15 -7.91 -35.11
C SER A 255 14.12 -8.21 -34.01
N ASP A 256 14.08 -9.45 -33.51
CA ASP A 256 13.18 -9.86 -32.44
C ASP A 256 13.48 -9.09 -31.14
N LYS A 257 14.75 -9.01 -30.75
CA LYS A 257 15.21 -8.14 -29.65
C LYS A 257 14.73 -6.68 -29.78
N LYS A 258 14.72 -6.14 -31.01
CA LYS A 258 14.28 -4.76 -31.27
C LYS A 258 12.76 -4.65 -31.08
N ASN A 259 12.01 -5.63 -31.56
CA ASN A 259 10.55 -5.72 -31.38
C ASN A 259 10.19 -5.83 -29.90
N ASP A 260 10.83 -6.72 -29.14
CA ASP A 260 10.58 -6.91 -27.71
C ASP A 260 10.91 -5.66 -26.89
N ARG A 261 12.02 -4.98 -27.22
CA ARG A 261 12.36 -3.70 -26.60
C ARG A 261 11.31 -2.62 -26.89
N ASN A 262 10.81 -2.53 -28.12
CA ASN A 262 9.75 -1.58 -28.49
C ASN A 262 8.41 -1.93 -27.81
N ASN A 263 8.07 -3.21 -27.69
CA ASN A 263 6.89 -3.69 -26.98
C ASN A 263 6.98 -3.37 -25.49
N ALA A 264 8.13 -3.60 -24.86
CA ALA A 264 8.40 -3.21 -23.48
C ALA A 264 8.29 -1.69 -23.28
N GLN A 265 8.86 -0.88 -24.18
CA GLN A 265 8.80 0.59 -24.09
C GLN A 265 7.38 1.13 -24.27
N SER A 266 6.64 0.65 -25.28
CA SER A 266 5.24 1.07 -25.48
C SER A 266 4.32 0.64 -24.34
N LEU A 267 4.57 -0.50 -23.69
CA LEU A 267 3.86 -0.90 -22.48
C LEU A 267 4.17 0.03 -21.29
N LYS A 268 5.45 0.46 -21.12
CA LYS A 268 5.85 1.47 -20.13
C LYS A 268 5.16 2.81 -20.39
N GLU A 269 5.15 3.28 -21.64
CA GLU A 269 4.48 4.53 -22.05
C GLU A 269 2.97 4.49 -21.82
N LYS A 270 2.30 3.40 -22.21
CA LYS A 270 0.86 3.23 -21.95
C LYS A 270 0.56 3.22 -20.45
N THR A 271 1.36 2.53 -19.64
CA THR A 271 1.20 2.49 -18.18
C THR A 271 1.43 3.87 -17.56
N ASN A 272 2.41 4.63 -18.05
CA ASN A 272 2.64 6.03 -17.66
C ASN A 272 1.43 6.92 -17.99
N GLN A 273 0.83 6.76 -19.18
CA GLN A 273 -0.36 7.52 -19.59
C GLN A 273 -1.58 7.16 -18.73
N GLU A 274 -1.83 5.88 -18.46
CA GLU A 274 -2.92 5.43 -17.57
C GLU A 274 -2.71 5.97 -16.14
N LYS A 275 -1.47 5.97 -15.62
CA LYS A 275 -1.13 6.61 -14.33
C LYS A 275 -1.37 8.11 -14.36
N ALA A 276 -0.94 8.82 -15.40
CA ALA A 276 -1.16 10.27 -15.54
C ALA A 276 -2.65 10.64 -15.57
N GLN A 277 -3.48 9.85 -16.28
CA GLN A 277 -4.93 10.05 -16.32
C GLN A 277 -5.61 9.78 -14.97
N ALA A 278 -5.23 8.70 -14.28
CA ALA A 278 -5.72 8.42 -12.93
C ALA A 278 -5.31 9.51 -11.93
N ASN A 279 -4.08 10.03 -12.08
CA ASN A 279 -3.53 11.10 -11.28
C ASN A 279 -4.31 12.41 -11.46
N ASP A 280 -4.53 12.84 -12.71
CA ASP A 280 -5.32 14.03 -13.04
C ASP A 280 -6.78 13.92 -12.56
N PHE A 281 -7.36 12.71 -12.60
CA PHE A 281 -8.72 12.47 -12.10
C PHE A 281 -8.77 12.61 -10.57
N LEU A 282 -7.92 11.88 -9.83
CA LEU A 282 -7.86 11.97 -8.37
C LEU A 282 -7.58 13.41 -7.92
N LYS A 283 -6.66 14.10 -8.62
CA LYS A 283 -6.34 15.49 -8.34
C LYS A 283 -7.61 16.37 -8.37
N LYS A 284 -8.35 16.34 -9.49
CA LYS A 284 -9.56 17.15 -9.68
C LYS A 284 -10.65 16.84 -8.66
N GLU A 285 -10.81 15.59 -8.22
CA GLU A 285 -11.82 15.25 -7.22
C GLU A 285 -11.41 15.68 -5.79
N PHE A 286 -10.15 15.52 -5.39
CA PHE A 286 -9.70 16.02 -4.09
C PHE A 286 -9.72 17.55 -3.98
N GLU A 287 -9.34 18.26 -5.05
CA GLU A 287 -9.45 19.73 -5.13
C GLU A 287 -10.89 20.22 -4.93
N LYS A 288 -11.87 19.52 -5.51
CA LYS A 288 -13.30 19.82 -5.29
C LYS A 288 -13.72 19.54 -3.85
N ILE A 289 -13.38 18.37 -3.31
CA ILE A 289 -13.85 17.92 -1.99
C ILE A 289 -13.38 18.89 -0.90
N ALA A 290 -12.09 19.22 -0.85
CA ALA A 290 -11.56 20.11 0.18
C ALA A 290 -12.01 21.56 -0.01
N GLY A 291 -12.01 22.06 -1.26
CA GLY A 291 -12.49 23.40 -1.57
C GLY A 291 -13.95 23.58 -1.12
N VAL A 292 -14.83 22.64 -1.47
CA VAL A 292 -16.23 22.67 -1.03
C VAL A 292 -16.36 22.48 0.49
N ALA A 293 -15.56 21.60 1.11
CA ALA A 293 -15.60 21.38 2.56
C ALA A 293 -15.26 22.66 3.34
N ILE A 294 -14.18 23.37 3.00
CA ILE A 294 -13.83 24.61 3.73
C ILE A 294 -14.91 25.68 3.56
N PHE A 295 -15.47 25.88 2.35
CA PHE A 295 -16.61 26.80 2.16
C PHE A 295 -17.85 26.40 2.99
N ILE A 296 -18.16 25.10 3.08
CA ILE A 296 -19.25 24.61 3.94
C ILE A 296 -18.96 24.90 5.42
N VAL A 297 -17.72 24.77 5.90
CA VAL A 297 -17.33 25.16 7.27
C VAL A 297 -17.61 26.65 7.52
N LEU A 298 -17.21 27.55 6.60
CA LEU A 298 -17.49 28.99 6.73
C LEU A 298 -19.01 29.28 6.79
N VAL A 299 -19.81 28.62 5.94
CA VAL A 299 -21.27 28.79 5.91
C VAL A 299 -21.93 28.25 7.17
N LEU A 300 -21.56 27.06 7.64
CA LEU A 300 -22.11 26.45 8.85
C LEU A 300 -21.72 27.24 10.12
N ALA A 301 -20.50 27.77 10.19
CA ALA A 301 -20.07 28.66 11.27
C ALA A 301 -20.87 29.97 11.27
N SER A 302 -21.11 30.55 10.09
CA SER A 302 -21.95 31.76 9.95
C SER A 302 -23.40 31.50 10.36
N LEU A 303 -24.01 30.41 9.89
CA LEU A 303 -25.38 30.03 10.23
C LEU A 303 -25.55 29.76 11.73
N LYS A 304 -24.56 29.12 12.38
CA LYS A 304 -24.56 28.89 13.83
C LYS A 304 -24.73 30.20 14.61
N GLU A 305 -23.95 31.23 14.27
CA GLU A 305 -24.01 32.52 14.98
C GLU A 305 -25.27 33.32 14.64
N ILE A 306 -25.80 33.23 13.42
CA ILE A 306 -27.10 33.81 13.06
C ILE A 306 -28.24 33.20 13.89
N ILE A 307 -28.22 31.87 14.09
CA ILE A 307 -29.20 31.17 14.93
C ILE A 307 -29.01 31.52 16.41
N HIS A 308 -27.77 31.62 16.89
CA HIS A 308 -27.50 32.08 18.26
C HIS A 308 -28.04 33.48 18.52
N PHE A 309 -27.74 34.43 17.63
CA PHE A 309 -28.23 35.81 17.71
C PHE A 309 -29.76 35.91 17.59
N ARG A 310 -30.41 35.18 16.66
CA ARG A 310 -31.87 35.22 16.49
C ARG A 310 -32.64 34.70 17.71
N ASN A 311 -32.06 33.77 18.46
CA ASN A 311 -32.71 33.12 19.60
C ASN A 311 -32.30 33.72 20.95
N ASP A 312 -31.60 34.87 20.96
CA ASP A 312 -30.97 35.48 22.14
C ASP A 312 -30.11 34.48 22.97
N ILE A 313 -29.62 33.42 22.30
CA ILE A 313 -28.61 32.53 22.85
C ILE A 313 -27.31 33.30 22.72
N ASP A 314 -27.02 34.14 23.70
CA ASP A 314 -25.76 34.84 23.76
C ASP A 314 -24.73 33.89 24.41
N PRO A 315 -23.81 33.26 23.65
CA PRO A 315 -22.68 32.56 24.26
C PRO A 315 -21.84 33.63 24.94
N GLN A 316 -22.01 33.81 26.26
CA GLN A 316 -21.23 34.78 27.02
C GLN A 316 -19.76 34.47 26.76
N PRO A 317 -19.00 35.38 26.12
CA PRO A 317 -17.57 35.18 25.94
C PRO A 317 -16.92 35.50 27.27
N ILE A 318 -17.13 34.63 28.25
CA ILE A 318 -16.27 34.57 29.42
C ILE A 318 -14.97 34.00 28.88
N ILE A 319 -14.06 34.88 28.46
CA ILE A 319 -12.64 34.53 28.28
C ILE A 319 -12.09 34.27 29.69
N SER A 320 -12.56 33.17 30.28
CA SER A 320 -11.93 32.49 31.38
C SER A 320 -10.59 31.98 30.87
N GLU A 321 -9.65 31.78 31.78
CA GLU A 321 -8.38 31.11 31.45
C GLU A 321 -8.61 29.67 30.92
N LEU A 322 -9.82 29.12 31.07
CA LEU A 322 -10.29 27.88 30.43
C LEU A 322 -10.64 28.00 28.93
N ASP A 323 -10.99 29.17 28.38
CA ASP A 323 -11.44 29.24 26.97
C ASP A 323 -10.28 29.03 25.95
N PHE A 324 -9.03 29.10 26.41
CA PHE A 324 -7.85 28.63 25.69
C PHE A 324 -7.36 27.24 26.14
N GLN A 325 -7.92 26.70 27.23
CA GLN A 325 -7.78 25.29 27.56
C GLN A 325 -8.72 24.53 26.65
N PHE A 326 -8.21 24.11 25.49
CA PHE A 326 -8.78 22.98 24.79
C PHE A 326 -8.63 21.74 25.70
N ASP A 327 -9.44 21.56 26.74
CA ASP A 327 -9.21 20.49 27.73
C ASP A 327 -9.12 19.13 27.05
N TRP A 328 -9.99 18.85 26.08
CA TRP A 328 -9.94 17.63 25.28
C TRP A 328 -8.75 17.56 24.31
N LEU A 329 -8.31 18.67 23.69
CA LEU A 329 -7.18 18.65 22.74
C LEU A 329 -5.84 18.62 23.48
N MET A 330 -5.73 19.30 24.62
CA MET A 330 -4.60 19.27 25.54
C MET A 330 -4.56 17.94 26.31
N GLU A 331 -5.70 17.34 26.68
CA GLU A 331 -5.75 15.97 27.18
C GLU A 331 -5.29 14.99 26.10
N ILE A 332 -5.68 15.15 24.83
CA ILE A 332 -5.20 14.32 23.70
C ILE A 332 -3.72 14.57 23.37
N LEU A 333 -3.26 15.82 23.37
CA LEU A 333 -1.86 16.21 23.09
C LEU A 333 -0.92 15.83 24.24
N SER A 334 -1.39 15.93 25.48
CA SER A 334 -0.65 15.47 26.65
C SER A 334 -0.84 13.98 26.91
N TYR A 335 -1.83 13.30 26.31
CA TYR A 335 -2.05 11.86 26.52
C TYR A 335 -0.77 11.01 26.36
N PRO A 336 0.10 11.23 25.34
CA PRO A 336 1.37 10.51 25.25
C PRO A 336 2.31 10.83 26.42
N PHE A 337 2.40 12.10 26.84
CA PHE A 337 3.22 12.53 27.97
C PHE A 337 2.69 12.00 29.31
N VAL A 338 1.37 12.05 29.55
CA VAL A 338 0.69 11.52 30.74
C VAL A 338 0.76 9.99 30.76
N PHE A 339 0.69 9.31 29.60
CA PHE A 339 0.87 7.87 29.49
C PHE A 339 2.32 7.46 29.82
N ILE A 340 3.31 8.18 29.29
CA ILE A 340 4.73 7.98 29.60
C ILE A 340 5.00 8.28 31.09
N GLN A 341 4.45 9.36 31.63
CA GLN A 341 4.58 9.74 33.04
C GLN A 341 3.90 8.73 33.98
N ARG A 342 2.71 8.22 33.64
CA ARG A 342 2.06 7.14 34.40
C ARG A 342 2.84 5.83 34.31
N HIS A 343 3.38 5.48 33.15
CA HIS A 343 4.23 4.28 33.02
C HIS A 343 5.55 4.43 33.76
N SER A 344 6.22 5.59 33.71
CA SER A 344 7.47 5.80 34.44
C SER A 344 7.23 5.83 35.95
N VAL A 345 6.19 6.52 36.44
CA VAL A 345 5.80 6.51 37.86
C VAL A 345 5.39 5.11 38.30
N ASN A 346 4.62 4.36 37.52
CA ASN A 346 4.27 2.97 37.87
C ASN A 346 5.49 2.06 37.87
N ARG A 347 6.45 2.22 36.96
CA ARG A 347 7.69 1.45 36.90
C ARG A 347 8.65 1.81 38.04
N VAL A 348 8.71 3.07 38.43
CA VAL A 348 9.42 3.53 39.65
C VAL A 348 8.72 3.00 40.89
N ARG A 349 7.38 2.91 40.91
CA ARG A 349 6.62 2.34 42.03
C ARG A 349 6.77 0.81 42.11
N GLU A 350 6.81 0.09 40.99
CA GLU A 350 7.19 -1.33 40.93
C GLU A 350 8.64 -1.53 41.39
N TRP A 351 9.56 -0.63 41.03
CA TRP A 351 10.94 -0.68 41.51
C TRP A 351 11.03 -0.42 43.02
N TYR A 352 10.31 0.58 43.53
CA TYR A 352 10.25 0.93 44.96
C TYR A 352 9.61 -0.19 45.79
N ASN A 353 8.54 -0.81 45.28
CA ASN A 353 7.87 -1.97 45.91
C ASN A 353 8.71 -3.27 45.82
N ASN A 354 9.81 -3.28 45.06
CA ASN A 354 10.77 -4.39 44.98
C ASN A 354 12.10 -4.04 45.68
N LEU A 355 12.21 -2.89 46.36
CA LEU A 355 13.31 -2.66 47.29
C LEU A 355 13.06 -3.53 48.55
N PRO A 356 14.11 -4.14 49.13
CA PRO A 356 13.97 -4.82 50.40
C PRO A 356 13.56 -3.83 51.50
N ASP A 357 12.64 -4.24 52.38
CA ASP A 357 12.14 -3.38 53.45
C ASP A 357 13.29 -2.78 54.26
N LEU A 358 13.25 -1.45 54.42
CA LEU A 358 14.17 -0.71 55.26
C LEU A 358 13.96 -1.14 56.71
N VAL A 359 14.93 -1.86 57.26
CA VAL A 359 14.98 -2.19 58.70
C VAL A 359 14.93 -0.89 59.48
N GLU A 360 13.89 -0.71 60.31
CA GLU A 360 13.82 0.45 61.22
C GLU A 360 15.09 0.46 62.09
N PRO A 361 15.85 1.58 62.15
CA PRO A 361 16.92 1.70 63.13
C PRO A 361 16.33 1.60 64.54
N PRO A 362 17.07 1.03 65.51
CA PRO A 362 16.55 0.82 66.86
C PRO A 362 16.09 2.15 67.47
N LYS A 363 14.88 2.14 68.04
CA LYS A 363 14.27 3.31 68.67
C LYS A 363 15.01 3.61 69.98
N GLU A 364 15.91 4.59 69.94
CA GLU A 364 16.37 5.27 71.15
C GLU A 364 15.22 6.09 71.74
N ALA A 365 15.21 6.21 73.07
CA ALA A 365 14.01 6.56 73.83
C ALA A 365 13.74 8.07 73.89
N GLU A 366 12.43 8.38 73.96
CA GLU A 366 11.80 9.52 74.65
C GLU A 366 12.53 10.88 74.70
N GLU A 367 11.95 11.89 74.05
CA GLU A 367 11.56 13.08 74.82
C GLU A 367 10.27 13.72 74.28
N ILE A 368 9.42 14.19 75.20
CA ILE A 368 8.06 14.69 74.94
C ILE A 368 8.06 16.22 75.03
N THR A 369 7.59 16.93 74.01
CA THR A 369 6.93 18.24 74.22
C THR A 369 5.71 18.42 73.31
N ASP A 370 4.55 18.60 73.94
CA ASP A 370 3.24 18.83 73.30
C ASP A 370 3.02 20.34 73.12
N TYR A 371 2.72 20.80 71.89
CA TYR A 371 2.41 22.20 71.56
C TYR A 371 1.00 22.36 70.98
N LYS A 372 -0.01 21.80 71.65
CA LYS A 372 -1.42 22.19 71.47
C LYS A 372 -1.71 23.54 72.14
N ALA A 373 -1.52 24.64 71.41
CA ALA A 373 -1.86 25.99 71.89
C ALA A 373 -2.49 26.91 70.82
N SER A 374 -3.61 26.50 70.21
CA SER A 374 -4.64 27.44 69.70
C SER A 374 -5.89 26.70 69.20
N GLN A 375 -6.88 26.54 70.08
CA GLN A 375 -8.22 26.12 69.69
C GLN A 375 -9.02 27.31 69.12
N LYS A 376 -9.89 27.05 68.13
CA LYS A 376 -11.22 27.65 68.13
C LYS A 376 -12.24 26.77 67.40
N ILE A 377 -12.86 25.87 68.17
CA ILE A 377 -14.05 25.10 67.75
C ILE A 377 -15.28 25.86 68.25
N VAL A 378 -16.27 26.07 67.38
CA VAL A 378 -17.58 26.63 67.78
C VAL A 378 -18.57 25.48 67.96
N PRO A 379 -19.22 25.32 69.13
CA PRO A 379 -20.05 24.15 69.41
C PRO A 379 -21.52 24.27 68.98
N LEU A 380 -22.01 23.20 68.36
CA LEU A 380 -23.31 22.52 68.55
C LEU A 380 -24.60 23.33 68.80
N LYS A 381 -25.64 22.97 68.05
CA LYS A 381 -26.93 22.61 68.67
C LYS A 381 -27.67 21.50 67.91
N VAL A 382 -27.74 20.32 68.53
CA VAL A 382 -28.69 19.26 68.18
C VAL A 382 -29.97 19.49 68.99
N VAL A 383 -31.14 19.24 68.40
CA VAL A 383 -32.41 19.09 69.12
C VAL A 383 -33.04 17.78 68.69
N SER A 384 -33.32 16.92 69.66
CA SER A 384 -33.96 15.62 69.47
C SER A 384 -34.86 15.32 70.67
N ASN A 385 -36.16 15.13 70.41
CA ASN A 385 -37.09 14.40 71.27
C ASN A 385 -37.58 13.24 70.37
N SER A 386 -37.31 11.95 70.64
CA SER A 386 -37.76 11.12 71.78
C SER A 386 -39.29 10.89 71.75
N SER A 387 -39.83 9.67 71.90
CA SER A 387 -39.26 8.47 72.53
C SER A 387 -39.92 7.15 72.05
N ALA A 388 -39.21 6.03 72.28
CA ALA A 388 -39.72 4.69 72.64
C ALA A 388 -40.51 3.87 71.59
N GLU A 389 -40.35 2.55 71.42
CA GLU A 389 -39.38 1.52 71.89
C GLU A 389 -39.51 0.33 70.90
N GLU A 390 -38.73 -0.77 70.82
CA GLU A 390 -37.62 -1.37 71.58
C GLU A 390 -36.81 -2.29 70.58
N GLY A 391 -35.89 -3.15 71.05
CA GLY A 391 -35.73 -4.50 70.46
C GLY A 391 -34.53 -4.83 69.54
N ASP A 392 -33.32 -4.77 70.08
CA ASP A 392 -32.24 -5.80 69.96
C ASP A 392 -31.48 -6.08 68.60
N ARG A 393 -30.16 -6.28 68.72
CA ARG A 393 -29.13 -6.90 67.82
C ARG A 393 -28.71 -6.25 66.48
N THR A 394 -27.51 -5.65 66.53
CA THR A 394 -26.36 -5.76 65.60
C THR A 394 -26.54 -6.39 64.19
N PHE A 395 -26.11 -5.69 63.14
CA PHE A 395 -24.90 -6.02 62.32
C PHE A 395 -24.77 -5.10 61.08
N PHE A 396 -23.54 -4.71 60.72
CA PHE A 396 -23.26 -3.97 59.48
C PHE A 396 -23.44 -4.85 58.23
N ARG A 397 -24.09 -4.33 57.18
CA ARG A 397 -23.95 -4.86 55.82
C ARG A 397 -24.04 -3.75 54.76
N GLN A 398 -23.10 -3.76 53.82
CA GLN A 398 -23.05 -2.80 52.70
C GLN A 398 -24.18 -3.10 51.69
N PRO A 399 -24.81 -2.09 51.06
CA PRO A 399 -25.72 -2.31 49.93
C PRO A 399 -24.96 -2.67 48.65
N GLU A 400 -25.48 -3.67 47.93
CA GLU A 400 -24.89 -4.21 46.70
C GLU A 400 -24.89 -3.22 45.51
N LYS A 401 -23.89 -3.37 44.64
CA LYS A 401 -23.81 -2.67 43.35
C LYS A 401 -24.78 -3.31 42.35
N ALA A 402 -25.87 -2.61 42.02
CA ALA A 402 -26.81 -3.02 40.99
C ALA A 402 -26.12 -3.16 39.61
N LYS A 403 -26.26 -4.33 38.97
CA LYS A 403 -25.83 -4.56 37.59
C LYS A 403 -26.92 -4.09 36.64
N ILE A 404 -26.63 -3.10 35.80
CA ILE A 404 -27.51 -2.72 34.69
C ILE A 404 -27.31 -3.73 33.54
N SER A 405 -28.36 -4.48 33.21
CA SER A 405 -28.39 -5.37 32.06
C SER A 405 -28.72 -4.60 30.78
N ALA A 406 -28.02 -4.92 29.68
CA ALA A 406 -28.23 -4.27 28.39
C ALA A 406 -29.05 -5.18 27.45
N SER A 407 -30.20 -4.69 26.97
CA SER A 407 -30.91 -5.31 25.83
C SER A 407 -31.89 -4.37 25.14
N PHE A 408 -31.45 -3.72 24.06
CA PHE A 408 -32.34 -3.44 22.92
C PHE A 408 -31.50 -3.35 21.63
N ARG A 409 -31.74 -4.27 20.69
CA ARG A 409 -31.24 -4.18 19.31
C ARG A 409 -32.39 -3.74 18.42
N GLN A 410 -32.22 -2.65 17.68
CA GLN A 410 -33.05 -2.41 16.49
C GLN A 410 -32.47 -3.14 15.27
N PRO A 411 -33.31 -3.58 14.31
CA PRO A 411 -32.86 -4.24 13.10
C PRO A 411 -32.14 -3.28 12.15
N PHE A 412 -31.12 -3.78 11.46
CA PHE A 412 -30.42 -3.07 10.40
C PHE A 412 -31.26 -3.12 9.12
N ILE A 413 -31.71 -1.94 8.64
CA ILE A 413 -32.22 -1.78 7.28
C ILE A 413 -31.00 -1.51 6.39
N ALA A 414 -30.85 -2.30 5.33
CA ALA A 414 -29.79 -2.12 4.34
C ALA A 414 -30.32 -1.27 3.18
N ASP A 415 -29.75 -0.08 2.97
CA ASP A 415 -30.05 0.72 1.78
C ASP A 415 -29.42 0.06 0.53
N GLU A 416 -30.25 -0.24 -0.46
CA GLU A 416 -29.79 -0.62 -1.79
C GLU A 416 -29.22 0.60 -2.52
N ASN A 417 -27.96 0.55 -2.94
CA ASN A 417 -27.42 1.48 -3.92
C ASN A 417 -26.57 0.76 -4.97
N HIS A 418 -27.10 0.69 -6.19
CA HIS A 418 -26.51 -0.06 -7.30
C HIS A 418 -25.23 0.61 -7.85
N THR A 419 -24.08 -0.05 -7.72
CA THR A 419 -22.94 0.20 -8.61
C THR A 419 -23.02 -0.71 -9.84
N LYS A 420 -23.53 -0.16 -10.95
CA LYS A 420 -23.45 -0.83 -12.26
C LYS A 420 -21.99 -1.02 -12.64
N ASN A 421 -21.55 -2.26 -12.77
CA ASN A 421 -20.30 -2.57 -13.46
C ASN A 421 -20.54 -3.68 -14.49
N LYS A 422 -20.27 -3.38 -15.76
CA LYS A 422 -20.64 -4.18 -16.93
C LYS A 422 -19.39 -4.84 -17.49
N ARG A 423 -19.28 -6.17 -17.41
CA ARG A 423 -18.36 -6.97 -18.23
C ARG A 423 -18.91 -8.39 -18.42
N ASN A 424 -18.55 -8.97 -19.56
CA ASN A 424 -19.26 -10.08 -20.20
C ASN A 424 -18.97 -11.44 -19.55
N GLY A 425 -19.97 -12.32 -19.62
CA GLY A 425 -19.98 -13.68 -19.09
C GLY A 425 -21.44 -14.09 -18.89
N ALA A 426 -21.81 -15.32 -19.22
CA ALA A 426 -23.20 -15.81 -19.23
C ALA A 426 -24.02 -15.31 -18.02
N HIS A 427 -25.25 -14.85 -18.27
CA HIS A 427 -26.10 -14.12 -17.31
C HIS A 427 -26.24 -14.80 -15.93
N GLU A 428 -25.29 -14.53 -15.03
CA GLU A 428 -25.50 -14.71 -13.59
C GLU A 428 -26.54 -13.68 -13.13
N THR A 429 -27.63 -14.16 -12.53
CA THR A 429 -28.57 -13.28 -11.84
C THR A 429 -27.88 -12.58 -10.66
N ILE A 430 -28.42 -11.43 -10.25
CA ILE A 430 -27.90 -10.69 -9.09
C ILE A 430 -27.92 -11.62 -7.84
N GLU A 431 -28.98 -12.41 -7.71
CA GLU A 431 -29.16 -13.42 -6.67
C GLU A 431 -28.07 -14.50 -6.67
N MET A 432 -27.69 -15.05 -7.84
CA MET A 432 -26.58 -16.02 -7.93
C MET A 432 -25.24 -15.41 -7.49
N ARG A 433 -25.00 -14.14 -7.83
CA ARG A 433 -23.78 -13.42 -7.40
C ARG A 433 -23.74 -13.22 -5.89
N GLU A 434 -24.88 -12.93 -5.27
CA GLU A 434 -24.98 -12.78 -3.82
C GLU A 434 -24.88 -14.12 -3.10
N ALA A 435 -25.54 -15.18 -3.60
CA ALA A 435 -25.39 -16.54 -3.09
C ALA A 435 -23.92 -16.99 -3.12
N LYS A 436 -23.18 -16.76 -4.21
CA LYS A 436 -21.73 -17.04 -4.29
C LYS A 436 -20.90 -16.26 -3.26
N ARG A 437 -21.24 -14.98 -3.02
CA ARG A 437 -20.56 -14.15 -1.99
C ARG A 437 -20.84 -14.67 -0.57
N ARG A 438 -22.10 -14.97 -0.26
CA ARG A 438 -22.52 -15.54 1.04
C ARG A 438 -21.88 -16.91 1.28
N LEU A 439 -21.93 -17.83 0.32
CA LEU A 439 -21.29 -19.14 0.40
C LEU A 439 -19.78 -19.04 0.70
N LYS A 440 -19.07 -18.11 0.05
CA LYS A 440 -17.64 -17.86 0.30
C LYS A 440 -17.38 -17.36 1.73
N GLN A 441 -18.27 -16.53 2.27
CA GLN A 441 -18.18 -16.06 3.66
C GLN A 441 -18.41 -17.21 4.65
N TYR A 442 -19.51 -17.96 4.51
CA TYR A 442 -19.83 -19.07 5.42
C TYR A 442 -18.76 -20.18 5.41
N LYS A 443 -18.18 -20.53 4.24
CA LYS A 443 -17.04 -21.46 4.17
C LYS A 443 -15.79 -20.94 4.90
N LYS A 444 -15.51 -19.63 4.84
CA LYS A 444 -14.37 -19.00 5.53
C LYS A 444 -14.57 -19.01 7.05
N ASP A 445 -15.76 -18.67 7.52
CA ASP A 445 -16.06 -18.62 8.94
C ASP A 445 -16.18 -20.03 9.54
N LEU A 446 -16.73 -21.00 8.81
CA LEU A 446 -16.67 -22.43 9.15
C LEU A 446 -15.23 -22.91 9.41
N GLY A 447 -14.29 -22.61 8.50
CA GLY A 447 -12.88 -22.97 8.66
C GLY A 447 -12.24 -22.35 9.91
N ARG A 448 -12.58 -21.09 10.22
CA ARG A 448 -12.15 -20.41 11.46
C ARG A 448 -12.71 -21.08 12.71
N HIS A 449 -13.99 -21.46 12.70
CA HIS A 449 -14.61 -22.14 13.83
C HIS A 449 -14.08 -23.57 14.03
N GLN A 450 -13.83 -24.33 12.96
CA GLN A 450 -13.17 -25.64 13.01
C GLN A 450 -11.72 -25.54 13.53
N GLN A 451 -10.95 -24.54 13.10
CA GLN A 451 -9.60 -24.32 13.64
C GLN A 451 -9.65 -23.97 15.13
N LYS A 452 -10.60 -23.11 15.55
CA LYS A 452 -10.82 -22.80 16.96
C LYS A 452 -11.22 -24.03 17.78
N ALA A 453 -12.09 -24.89 17.25
CA ALA A 453 -12.47 -26.16 17.89
C ALA A 453 -11.27 -27.10 18.06
N ARG A 454 -10.40 -27.23 17.05
CA ARG A 454 -9.14 -28.00 17.16
C ARG A 454 -8.20 -27.46 18.23
N VAL A 455 -8.11 -26.14 18.39
CA VAL A 455 -7.30 -25.51 19.45
C VAL A 455 -7.92 -25.73 20.84
N GLN A 456 -9.25 -25.62 20.98
CA GLN A 456 -9.95 -25.93 22.23
C GLN A 456 -9.80 -27.41 22.62
N ALA A 457 -10.03 -28.33 21.69
CA ALA A 457 -9.86 -29.77 21.94
C ALA A 457 -8.42 -30.13 22.36
N LYS A 458 -7.40 -29.48 21.79
CA LYS A 458 -5.99 -29.67 22.18
C LYS A 458 -5.63 -29.08 23.54
N LYS A 459 -6.29 -28.00 23.96
CA LYS A 459 -5.93 -27.26 25.19
C LYS A 459 -6.74 -27.73 26.39
N ASP A 460 -8.05 -27.86 26.21
CA ASP A 460 -9.04 -28.02 27.27
C ASP A 460 -9.69 -29.42 27.24
N GLY A 461 -9.36 -30.27 26.25
CA GLY A 461 -9.83 -31.66 26.12
C GLY A 461 -11.24 -31.82 25.53
N TYR A 462 -12.02 -30.75 25.43
CA TYR A 462 -13.37 -30.75 24.85
C TYR A 462 -13.64 -29.50 24.00
N ILE A 463 -14.69 -29.54 23.18
CA ILE A 463 -15.14 -28.41 22.36
C ILE A 463 -16.33 -27.77 23.06
N SER A 464 -16.27 -26.46 23.31
CA SER A 464 -17.40 -25.76 23.95
C SER A 464 -18.64 -25.76 23.04
N THR A 465 -19.83 -26.00 23.60
CA THR A 465 -21.12 -26.05 22.87
C THR A 465 -21.35 -24.83 21.97
N ARG A 466 -20.92 -23.64 22.40
CA ARG A 466 -20.99 -22.41 21.59
C ARG A 466 -20.15 -22.47 20.30
N THR A 467 -18.99 -23.15 20.33
CA THR A 467 -18.16 -23.37 19.13
C THR A 467 -18.79 -24.44 18.25
N GLN A 468 -19.34 -25.51 18.83
CA GLN A 468 -20.02 -26.57 18.07
C GLN A 468 -21.25 -26.03 17.32
N ASN A 469 -22.18 -25.37 18.02
CA ASN A 469 -23.36 -24.74 17.41
C ASN A 469 -23.00 -23.71 16.32
N ALA A 470 -21.82 -23.07 16.41
CA ALA A 470 -21.33 -22.17 15.36
C ALA A 470 -20.76 -22.93 14.15
N ILE A 471 -20.20 -24.12 14.32
CA ILE A 471 -19.81 -25.00 13.21
C ILE A 471 -21.08 -25.50 12.50
N ASP A 472 -22.04 -26.04 13.25
CA ASP A 472 -23.24 -26.67 12.71
C ASP A 472 -24.12 -25.66 11.95
N ASN A 473 -24.35 -24.47 12.51
CA ASN A 473 -25.07 -23.39 11.83
C ASN A 473 -24.36 -22.95 10.53
N ASN A 474 -23.03 -22.80 10.54
CA ASN A 474 -22.29 -22.44 9.33
C ASN A 474 -22.30 -23.57 8.28
N LEU A 475 -22.35 -24.85 8.69
CA LEU A 475 -22.54 -25.97 7.77
C LEU A 475 -23.91 -25.89 7.07
N SER A 476 -24.99 -25.71 7.81
CA SER A 476 -26.34 -25.57 7.23
C SER A 476 -26.45 -24.41 6.25
N TRP A 477 -25.80 -23.26 6.50
CA TRP A 477 -25.73 -22.17 5.53
C TRP A 477 -24.87 -22.50 4.30
N VAL A 478 -23.78 -23.25 4.47
CA VAL A 478 -22.96 -23.72 3.34
C VAL A 478 -23.74 -24.68 2.44
N GLU A 479 -24.51 -25.59 3.02
CA GLU A 479 -25.40 -26.51 2.30
C GLU A 479 -26.49 -25.71 1.56
N HIS A 480 -27.26 -24.89 2.27
CA HIS A 480 -28.33 -24.06 1.70
C HIS A 480 -27.89 -23.21 0.50
N PHE A 481 -26.76 -22.49 0.59
CA PHE A 481 -26.25 -21.70 -0.54
C PHE A 481 -25.56 -22.56 -1.63
N THR A 482 -25.16 -23.79 -1.33
CA THR A 482 -24.69 -24.74 -2.36
C THR A 482 -25.88 -25.28 -3.15
N ASP A 483 -26.98 -25.60 -2.49
CA ASP A 483 -28.22 -26.08 -3.13
C ASP A 483 -28.88 -25.02 -4.00
N ILE A 484 -28.92 -23.75 -3.56
CA ILE A 484 -29.39 -22.63 -4.40
C ILE A 484 -28.57 -22.50 -5.69
N LEU A 485 -27.25 -22.71 -5.63
CA LEU A 485 -26.37 -22.60 -6.79
C LEU A 485 -26.43 -23.83 -7.70
N ASN A 486 -26.72 -25.01 -7.17
CA ASN A 486 -26.85 -26.24 -7.94
C ASN A 486 -28.26 -26.38 -8.57
N GLY A 487 -29.32 -26.04 -7.82
CA GLY A 487 -30.72 -26.08 -8.26
C GLY A 487 -31.04 -25.08 -9.37
N GLY A 488 -30.32 -23.96 -9.44
CA GLY A 488 -30.41 -22.99 -10.54
C GLY A 488 -29.91 -23.51 -11.91
N SER A 489 -29.41 -24.75 -11.98
CA SER A 489 -28.96 -25.41 -13.22
C SER A 489 -30.04 -26.27 -13.90
N GLY A 490 -31.22 -26.39 -13.29
CA GLY A 490 -32.21 -27.43 -13.61
C GLY A 490 -33.64 -26.91 -13.82
N THR A 491 -33.83 -25.90 -14.67
CA THR A 491 -35.14 -25.60 -15.30
C THR A 491 -34.95 -24.70 -16.52
N ARG A 492 -34.99 -25.32 -17.70
CA ARG A 492 -35.15 -24.71 -19.02
C ARG A 492 -35.99 -25.64 -19.89
#